data_AF-N4UHT9-F1
#
_entry.id   AF-N4UHT9-F1
#
_cell.length_a   1.000
_cell.length_b   1.000
_cell.length_c   1.000
_cell.angle_alpha   90.00
_cell.angle_beta   90.00
_cell.angle_gamma   90.00
#
_symmetry.space_group_name_H-M   'P 1'
#
loop_
_entity.id
_entity.type
_entity.pdbx_description
1 polymer ?
#
loop_
_entity_poly.entity_id
_entity_poly.type
_entity_poly.pdbx_seq_one_letter_code
_entity_poly.pdbx_strand_id
1 'polypeptide(L)'
;MANSLLADRNASPNTIAKYGIRSDDIWNFDETGFMMGLIMAGMAVTGSERQGRPKSVQPGNREWITVIQAINAEGQSIAPFIIGAGQYHLANWYQESNLPGDWAIATSQNGWTNNELGLEWLKHFDRSTTKRSNARYRLLILDGHESHHSTDFEKYCKDNKIITLFMPAHASHLLQPLDVGCFAVLKKAYGREIEHLIRCSITHISKTEFFPAFYAAFKATFTESNIRGGGL
;
A
#
# COMPACT_ATOMS: atom_id res chain seq x y z
N MET A 1 15.24 -13.51 34.90
CA MET A 1 14.26 -14.37 34.23
C MET A 1 13.31 -13.51 33.41
N ALA A 2 13.68 -13.23 32.16
CA ALA A 2 12.81 -12.54 31.21
C ALA A 2 13.08 -13.16 29.83
N ASN A 3 12.53 -14.35 29.61
CA ASN A 3 12.70 -15.09 28.37
C ASN A 3 11.42 -15.89 28.10
N SER A 4 10.32 -15.18 27.88
CA SER A 4 9.04 -15.78 27.47
C SER A 4 8.07 -14.69 27.01
N LEU A 5 8.33 -14.04 25.86
CA LEU A 5 7.32 -13.20 25.17
C LEU A 5 7.65 -12.87 23.70
N LEU A 6 8.58 -13.61 23.07
CA LEU A 6 8.98 -13.41 21.67
C LEU A 6 8.70 -14.63 20.76
N ALA A 7 7.88 -15.58 21.20
CA ALA A 7 7.69 -16.83 20.47
C ALA A 7 6.67 -16.79 19.33
N ASP A 8 5.96 -15.67 19.11
CA ASP A 8 4.80 -15.66 18.20
C ASP A 8 4.62 -14.37 17.37
N ARG A 9 5.72 -13.73 16.95
CA ARG A 9 5.66 -12.57 16.04
C ARG A 9 6.59 -12.75 14.85
N ASN A 10 6.00 -12.62 13.66
CA ASN A 10 6.61 -12.21 12.38
C ASN A 10 7.89 -12.94 11.96
N ALA A 11 7.73 -13.84 10.98
CA ALA A 11 8.72 -14.80 10.48
C ALA A 11 9.14 -15.81 11.54
N SER A 12 8.98 -17.12 11.28
CA SER A 12 9.61 -18.09 12.16
C SER A 12 11.12 -17.73 12.20
N PRO A 13 11.75 -17.54 13.38
CA PRO A 13 13.18 -17.23 13.46
C PRO A 13 14.04 -18.21 12.64
N ASN A 14 13.51 -19.43 12.45
CA ASN A 14 14.07 -20.46 11.60
C ASN A 14 14.15 -20.06 10.11
N THR A 15 13.18 -19.33 9.56
CA THR A 15 13.20 -18.86 8.17
C THR A 15 14.28 -17.80 7.96
N ILE A 16 14.33 -16.79 8.83
CA ILE A 16 15.34 -15.73 8.75
C ILE A 16 16.74 -16.32 8.83
N ALA A 17 16.99 -17.19 9.83
CA ALA A 17 18.28 -17.84 10.02
C ALA A 17 18.65 -18.78 8.86
N LYS A 18 17.71 -19.60 8.38
CA LYS A 18 17.94 -20.58 7.30
C LYS A 18 18.38 -19.93 6.00
N TYR A 19 17.83 -18.75 5.69
CA TYR A 19 18.10 -18.07 4.42
C TYR A 19 19.04 -16.86 4.56
N GLY A 20 19.51 -16.57 5.77
CA GLY A 20 20.40 -15.44 6.05
C GLY A 20 19.76 -14.09 5.70
N ILE A 21 18.47 -13.93 6.03
CA ILE A 21 17.70 -12.73 5.68
C ILE A 21 18.10 -11.59 6.61
N ARG A 22 18.48 -10.45 6.05
CA ARG A 22 18.83 -9.24 6.81
C ARG A 22 17.57 -8.41 7.10
N SER A 23 17.60 -7.54 8.11
CA SER A 23 16.46 -6.68 8.46
C SER A 23 16.03 -5.76 7.31
N ASP A 24 16.98 -5.22 6.54
CA ASP A 24 16.71 -4.42 5.33
C ASP A 24 16.07 -5.21 4.17
N ASP A 25 16.06 -6.55 4.27
CA ASP A 25 15.46 -7.47 3.31
C ASP A 25 14.17 -8.14 3.84
N ILE A 26 13.64 -7.70 4.99
CA ILE A 26 12.33 -8.09 5.51
C ILE A 26 11.31 -7.02 5.15
N TRP A 27 10.36 -7.38 4.30
CA TRP A 27 9.34 -6.49 3.77
C TRP A 27 7.95 -6.92 4.20
N ASN A 28 7.10 -5.96 4.47
CA ASN A 28 5.65 -6.12 4.61
C ASN A 28 4.97 -5.23 3.58
N PHE A 29 3.81 -5.66 3.10
CA PHE A 29 2.99 -4.87 2.21
C PHE A 29 1.52 -4.94 2.64
N ASP A 30 0.76 -3.93 2.23
CA ASP A 30 -0.66 -3.83 2.50
C ASP A 30 -1.35 -2.91 1.49
N GLU A 31 -2.67 -2.94 1.45
CA GLU A 31 -3.52 -2.18 0.53
C GLU A 31 -4.37 -1.14 1.27
N THR A 32 -4.55 0.05 0.68
CA THR A 32 -5.47 1.04 1.22
C THR A 32 -6.27 1.76 0.15
N GLY A 33 -7.56 1.97 0.41
CA GLY A 33 -8.49 2.61 -0.52
C GLY A 33 -8.71 4.09 -0.25
N PHE A 34 -8.79 4.87 -1.31
CA PHE A 34 -9.16 6.29 -1.31
C PHE A 34 -10.39 6.52 -2.17
N MET A 35 -11.37 7.22 -1.62
CA MET A 35 -12.59 7.58 -2.33
C MET A 35 -12.43 8.94 -3.00
N MET A 36 -12.70 8.99 -4.31
CA MET A 36 -12.78 10.18 -5.15
C MET A 36 -14.24 10.52 -5.45
N GLY A 37 -14.48 11.74 -5.93
CA GLY A 37 -15.81 12.22 -6.30
C GLY A 37 -16.13 13.59 -5.72
N LEU A 38 -17.43 13.87 -5.53
CA LEU A 38 -17.90 15.15 -5.02
C LEU A 38 -17.49 15.32 -3.54
N ILE A 39 -16.86 16.45 -3.22
CA ILE A 39 -16.40 16.73 -1.86
C ILE A 39 -17.01 18.04 -1.38
N MET A 40 -17.57 17.99 -0.17
CA MET A 40 -18.10 19.16 0.55
C MET A 40 -17.29 19.39 1.82
N ALA A 41 -17.28 20.64 2.30
CA ALA A 41 -16.67 20.99 3.59
C ALA A 41 -17.24 20.10 4.71
N GLY A 42 -16.36 19.40 5.44
CA GLY A 42 -16.74 18.47 6.51
C GLY A 42 -16.88 16.99 6.09
N MET A 43 -16.64 16.64 4.82
CA MET A 43 -16.58 15.24 4.40
C MET A 43 -15.24 14.61 4.81
N ALA A 44 -15.30 13.56 5.64
CA ALA A 44 -14.15 12.71 5.90
C ALA A 44 -13.88 11.82 4.67
N VAL A 45 -12.73 11.98 4.03
CA VAL A 45 -12.30 11.20 2.85
C VAL A 45 -11.74 9.82 3.25
N THR A 46 -11.80 9.47 4.53
CA THR A 46 -11.15 8.27 5.07
C THR A 46 -12.14 7.12 5.20
N GLY A 47 -12.02 6.13 4.32
CA GLY A 47 -12.65 4.83 4.48
C GLY A 47 -11.81 3.93 5.39
N SER A 48 -12.30 3.68 6.60
CA SER A 48 -12.02 2.48 7.38
C SER A 48 -13.06 2.34 8.49
N GLU A 49 -14.30 2.08 8.12
CA GLU A 49 -15.25 1.36 8.97
C GLU A 49 -16.14 0.56 8.02
N ARG A 50 -15.70 -0.67 7.70
CA ARG A 50 -16.50 -1.65 6.94
C ARG A 50 -17.70 -2.18 7.74
N GLN A 51 -18.02 -1.63 8.91
CA GLN A 51 -19.28 -1.88 9.61
C GLN A 51 -19.79 -0.63 10.30
N GLY A 52 -21.01 -0.24 9.95
CA GLY A 52 -21.91 0.43 10.89
C GLY A 52 -21.89 1.95 10.93
N ARG A 53 -22.26 2.62 9.83
CA ARG A 53 -23.19 3.78 9.84
C ARG A 53 -23.43 4.30 8.42
N PRO A 54 -24.67 4.35 7.92
CA PRO A 54 -24.96 4.96 6.63
C PRO A 54 -24.82 6.49 6.79
N LYS A 55 -23.66 7.06 6.46
CA LYS A 55 -23.60 8.51 6.19
C LYS A 55 -24.21 8.75 4.81
N SER A 56 -25.24 9.60 4.80
CA SER A 56 -26.14 9.93 3.68
C SER A 56 -25.54 9.69 2.29
N VAL A 57 -26.17 8.80 1.53
CA VAL A 57 -25.93 8.64 0.10
C VAL A 57 -26.30 9.96 -0.58
N GLN A 58 -25.33 10.63 -1.18
CA GLN A 58 -25.57 11.77 -2.07
C GLN A 58 -25.26 11.36 -3.52
N PRO A 59 -26.01 11.86 -4.52
CA PRO A 59 -25.85 11.45 -5.91
C PRO A 59 -24.58 12.06 -6.51
N GLY A 60 -23.65 11.22 -6.96
CA GLY A 60 -22.43 11.62 -7.66
C GLY A 60 -21.56 10.39 -7.94
N ASN A 61 -20.84 10.38 -9.06
CA ASN A 61 -19.98 9.26 -9.45
C ASN A 61 -18.81 9.16 -8.46
N ARG A 62 -18.89 8.24 -7.49
CA ARG A 62 -17.81 7.96 -6.54
C ARG A 62 -16.92 6.89 -7.14
N GLU A 63 -15.64 7.20 -7.27
CA GLU A 63 -14.63 6.28 -7.80
C GLU A 63 -13.62 5.95 -6.70
N TRP A 64 -13.09 4.73 -6.70
CA TRP A 64 -12.06 4.32 -5.76
C TRP A 64 -10.69 4.23 -6.45
N ILE A 65 -9.66 4.66 -5.72
CA ILE A 65 -8.27 4.32 -6.00
C ILE A 65 -7.79 3.39 -4.88
N THR A 66 -7.20 2.27 -5.28
CA THR A 66 -6.50 1.37 -4.37
C THR A 66 -5.01 1.66 -4.46
N VAL A 67 -4.33 1.77 -3.33
CA VAL A 67 -2.88 1.93 -3.27
C VAL A 67 -2.30 0.74 -2.53
N ILE A 68 -1.38 0.05 -3.18
CA ILE A 68 -0.59 -1.02 -2.58
C ILE A 68 0.79 -0.46 -2.25
N GLN A 69 1.23 -0.66 -1.02
CA GLN A 69 2.50 -0.13 -0.53
C GLN A 69 3.30 -1.20 0.21
N ALA A 70 4.62 -1.16 0.11
CA ALA A 70 5.51 -2.00 0.92
C ALA A 70 6.55 -1.17 1.68
N ILE A 71 6.89 -1.64 2.88
CA ILE A 71 7.91 -1.08 3.77
C ILE A 71 8.82 -2.20 4.30
N ASN A 72 10.04 -1.86 4.69
CA ASN A 72 10.96 -2.80 5.34
C ASN A 72 11.24 -2.45 6.80
N ALA A 73 11.90 -3.39 7.50
CA ALA A 73 12.20 -3.24 8.92
C ALA A 73 13.18 -2.09 9.25
N GLU A 74 13.90 -1.60 8.24
CA GLU A 74 14.81 -0.46 8.39
C GLU A 74 14.15 0.89 8.12
N GLY A 75 12.85 0.95 7.88
CA GLY A 75 12.14 2.21 7.67
C GLY A 75 12.14 2.70 6.23
N GLN A 76 12.44 1.84 5.26
CA GLN A 76 12.40 2.17 3.84
C GLN A 76 11.05 1.80 3.22
N SER A 77 10.66 2.53 2.19
CA SER A 77 9.48 2.22 1.38
C SER A 77 9.87 2.01 -0.09
N ILE A 78 9.06 1.24 -0.82
CA ILE A 78 9.10 1.21 -2.29
C ILE A 78 8.22 2.33 -2.87
N ALA A 79 8.33 2.57 -4.17
CA ALA A 79 7.34 3.40 -4.87
C ALA A 79 5.95 2.73 -4.76
N PRO A 80 4.86 3.49 -4.51
CA PRO A 80 3.53 2.93 -4.43
C PRO A 80 3.07 2.35 -5.78
N PHE A 81 2.21 1.35 -5.69
CA PHE A 81 1.52 0.76 -6.83
C PHE A 81 0.05 1.16 -6.74
N ILE A 82 -0.40 2.00 -7.67
CA ILE A 82 -1.72 2.64 -7.63
C ILE A 82 -2.63 1.97 -8.65
N ILE A 83 -3.78 1.47 -8.21
CA ILE A 83 -4.79 0.85 -9.05
C ILE A 83 -6.00 1.78 -9.10
N GLY A 84 -6.26 2.34 -10.27
CA GLY A 84 -7.48 3.10 -10.52
C GLY A 84 -8.55 2.27 -11.19
N ALA A 85 -9.82 2.53 -10.89
CA ALA A 85 -10.89 2.02 -11.74
C ALA A 85 -10.81 2.64 -13.15
N GLY A 86 -11.02 1.81 -14.18
CA GLY A 86 -10.96 2.23 -15.58
C GLY A 86 -10.45 1.13 -16.50
N GLN A 87 -10.62 1.33 -17.81
CA GLN A 87 -10.12 0.42 -18.85
C GLN A 87 -8.83 0.91 -19.53
N TYR A 88 -8.53 2.21 -19.41
CA TYR A 88 -7.42 2.84 -20.12
C TYR A 88 -6.63 3.76 -19.20
N HIS A 89 -5.32 3.78 -19.43
CA HIS A 89 -4.45 4.83 -18.92
C HIS A 89 -4.66 6.11 -19.71
N LEU A 90 -4.91 7.22 -19.03
CA LEU A 90 -4.97 8.54 -19.66
C LEU A 90 -3.60 9.23 -19.54
N ALA A 91 -3.11 9.81 -20.63
CA ALA A 91 -1.78 10.42 -20.69
C ALA A 91 -1.59 11.56 -19.67
N ASN A 92 -2.67 12.30 -19.38
CA ASN A 92 -2.65 13.40 -18.41
C ASN A 92 -2.34 12.94 -16.98
N TRP A 93 -2.61 11.66 -16.63
CA TRP A 93 -2.24 11.10 -15.32
C TRP A 93 -0.73 11.06 -15.09
N TYR A 94 0.08 11.11 -16.15
CA TYR A 94 1.53 11.10 -16.07
C TYR A 94 2.12 12.48 -16.35
N GLN A 95 1.50 13.23 -17.27
CA GLN A 95 2.02 14.52 -17.74
C GLN A 95 1.70 15.68 -16.78
N GLU A 96 0.55 15.63 -16.09
CA GLU A 96 0.05 16.74 -15.27
C GLU A 96 0.21 16.49 -13.77
N SER A 97 0.56 15.26 -13.37
CA SER A 97 0.57 14.84 -11.97
C SER A 97 1.93 14.98 -11.26
N ASN A 98 3.00 15.27 -12.02
CA ASN A 98 4.39 15.28 -11.54
C ASN A 98 4.81 14.00 -10.79
N LEU A 99 4.15 12.86 -11.07
CA LEU A 99 4.48 11.60 -10.44
C LEU A 99 5.88 11.13 -10.86
N PRO A 100 6.68 10.59 -9.93
CA PRO A 100 7.96 9.97 -10.27
C PRO A 100 7.78 8.83 -11.28
N GLY A 101 8.70 8.69 -12.23
CA GLY A 101 8.61 7.67 -13.29
C GLY A 101 8.75 6.22 -12.80
N ASP A 102 9.14 6.02 -11.54
CA ASP A 102 9.20 4.71 -10.88
C ASP A 102 7.90 4.34 -10.15
N TRP A 103 6.89 5.22 -10.12
CA TRP A 103 5.57 4.89 -9.60
C TRP A 103 4.78 4.09 -10.63
N ALA A 104 4.19 2.99 -10.18
CA ALA A 104 3.36 2.16 -11.03
C ALA A 104 1.91 2.59 -10.90
N ILE A 105 1.27 2.91 -12.02
CA ILE A 105 -0.18 3.06 -12.10
C ILE A 105 -0.68 1.89 -12.93
N ALA A 106 -1.68 1.18 -12.44
CA ALA A 106 -2.42 0.13 -13.11
C ALA A 106 -3.91 0.50 -13.14
N THR A 107 -4.66 -0.14 -14.04
CA THR A 107 -6.10 0.01 -14.12
C THR A 107 -6.79 -1.33 -14.03
N SER A 108 -7.91 -1.38 -13.31
CA SER A 108 -8.81 -2.54 -13.34
C SER A 108 -10.25 -2.08 -13.56
N GLN A 109 -11.09 -2.94 -14.15
CA GLN A 109 -12.46 -2.54 -14.51
C GLN A 109 -13.29 -2.06 -13.31
N ASN A 110 -12.97 -2.52 -12.11
CA ASN A 110 -13.70 -2.25 -10.88
C ASN A 110 -12.83 -1.61 -9.77
N GLY A 111 -11.53 -1.38 -10.00
CA GLY A 111 -10.59 -0.87 -9.01
C GLY A 111 -10.09 -1.91 -7.99
N TRP A 112 -10.42 -3.19 -8.17
CA TRP A 112 -10.00 -4.29 -7.31
C TRP A 112 -8.76 -5.00 -7.85
N THR A 113 -7.97 -5.55 -6.93
CA THR A 113 -6.84 -6.44 -7.24
C THR A 113 -7.36 -7.79 -7.73
N ASN A 114 -6.72 -8.34 -8.76
CA ASN A 114 -6.90 -9.71 -9.25
C ASN A 114 -5.52 -10.40 -9.32
N ASN A 115 -5.49 -11.67 -9.72
CA ASN A 115 -4.25 -12.44 -9.77
C ASN A 115 -3.20 -11.82 -10.69
N GLU A 116 -3.62 -11.22 -11.82
CA GLU A 116 -2.74 -10.54 -12.76
C GLU A 116 -2.11 -9.30 -12.13
N LEU A 117 -2.92 -8.46 -11.46
CA LEU A 117 -2.44 -7.27 -10.76
C LEU A 117 -1.56 -7.61 -9.56
N GLY A 118 -1.86 -8.71 -8.85
CA GLY A 118 -0.99 -9.23 -7.79
C GLY A 118 0.39 -9.61 -8.33
N LEU A 119 0.46 -10.25 -9.49
CA LEU A 119 1.73 -10.58 -10.14
C LEU A 119 2.47 -9.33 -10.66
N GLU A 120 1.76 -8.37 -11.25
CA GLU A 120 2.37 -7.09 -11.69
C GLU A 120 2.90 -6.27 -10.50
N TRP A 121 2.17 -6.26 -9.38
CA TRP A 121 2.66 -5.69 -8.14
C TRP A 121 3.92 -6.43 -7.63
N LEU A 122 3.96 -7.76 -7.68
CA LEU A 122 5.14 -8.53 -7.27
C LEU A 122 6.37 -8.20 -8.14
N LYS A 123 6.18 -8.06 -9.45
CA LYS A 123 7.25 -7.60 -10.37
C LYS A 123 7.69 -6.18 -10.06
N HIS A 124 6.76 -5.31 -9.67
CA HIS A 124 7.08 -3.94 -9.22
C HIS A 124 7.89 -3.94 -7.92
N PHE A 125 7.49 -4.76 -6.94
CA PHE A 125 8.24 -4.99 -5.70
C PHE A 125 9.65 -5.48 -6.00
N ASP A 126 9.80 -6.49 -6.87
CA ASP A 126 11.11 -7.04 -7.22
C ASP A 126 12.02 -5.98 -7.86
N ARG A 127 11.52 -5.26 -8.88
CA ARG A 127 12.27 -4.16 -9.52
C ARG A 127 12.69 -3.08 -8.52
N SER A 128 11.82 -2.78 -7.54
CA SER A 128 12.06 -1.74 -6.55
C SER A 128 13.09 -2.12 -5.48
N THR A 129 13.26 -3.43 -5.20
CA THR A 129 14.06 -3.92 -4.07
C THR A 129 15.33 -4.65 -4.49
N THR A 130 15.38 -5.25 -5.68
CA THR A 130 16.49 -6.12 -6.09
C THR A 130 17.86 -5.42 -6.11
N LYS A 131 17.90 -4.15 -6.51
CA LYS A 131 19.13 -3.33 -6.50
C LYS A 131 19.51 -2.79 -5.12
N ARG A 132 18.59 -2.85 -4.15
CA ARG A 132 18.80 -2.37 -2.77
C ARG A 132 19.26 -3.50 -1.86
N SER A 133 18.93 -4.74 -2.23
CA SER A 133 19.24 -5.94 -1.47
C SER A 133 20.73 -6.30 -1.57
N ASN A 134 21.36 -6.49 -0.42
CA ASN A 134 22.71 -7.07 -0.34
C ASN A 134 22.65 -8.55 0.03
N ALA A 135 21.48 -9.09 0.37
CA ALA A 135 21.27 -10.49 0.67
C ALA A 135 20.92 -11.31 -0.58
N ARG A 136 21.04 -12.64 -0.43
CA ARG A 136 20.64 -13.59 -1.47
C ARG A 136 19.12 -13.77 -1.56
N TYR A 137 18.39 -13.55 -0.46
CA TYR A 137 16.96 -13.76 -0.33
C TYR A 137 16.30 -12.55 0.33
N ARG A 138 15.08 -12.24 -0.11
CA ARG A 138 14.19 -11.25 0.53
C ARG A 138 12.99 -11.96 1.13
N LEU A 139 12.55 -11.52 2.31
CA LEU A 139 11.32 -11.99 2.93
C LEU A 139 10.21 -10.99 2.63
N LEU A 140 9.08 -11.49 2.14
CA LEU A 140 7.86 -10.73 1.91
C LEU A 140 6.74 -11.29 2.79
N ILE A 141 6.27 -10.47 3.73
CA ILE A 141 5.19 -10.79 4.65
C ILE A 141 3.88 -10.32 4.01
N LEU A 142 2.99 -11.27 3.74
CA LEU A 142 1.70 -11.07 3.09
C LEU A 142 0.57 -11.18 4.12
N ASP A 143 -0.52 -10.44 3.91
CA ASP A 143 -1.77 -10.71 4.59
C ASP A 143 -2.37 -12.04 4.09
N GLY A 144 -3.19 -12.70 4.92
CA GLY A 144 -3.78 -14.00 4.57
C GLY A 144 -4.89 -13.95 3.52
N HIS A 145 -4.91 -12.93 2.65
CA HIS A 145 -5.97 -12.76 1.65
C HIS A 145 -5.78 -13.71 0.46
N GLU A 146 -6.88 -14.33 -0.01
CA GLU A 146 -6.86 -15.44 -0.98
C GLU A 146 -6.24 -15.11 -2.36
N SER A 147 -6.06 -13.84 -2.70
CA SER A 147 -5.52 -13.38 -3.99
C SER A 147 -4.04 -13.69 -4.23
N HIS A 148 -3.32 -14.20 -3.23
CA HIS A 148 -1.87 -14.43 -3.29
C HIS A 148 -1.48 -15.87 -3.68
N HIS A 149 -2.43 -16.70 -4.08
CA HIS A 149 -2.24 -18.15 -4.31
C HIS A 149 -2.15 -18.57 -5.78
N SER A 150 -1.85 -17.64 -6.70
CA SER A 150 -1.68 -18.05 -8.10
C SER A 150 -0.34 -18.76 -8.30
N THR A 151 -0.34 -19.82 -9.12
CA THR A 151 0.86 -20.59 -9.46
C THR A 151 1.97 -19.71 -10.03
N ASP A 152 1.59 -18.69 -10.81
CA ASP A 152 2.54 -17.75 -11.41
C ASP A 152 3.19 -16.82 -10.38
N PHE A 153 2.44 -16.40 -9.36
CA PHE A 153 2.96 -15.62 -8.25
C PHE A 153 4.01 -16.42 -7.46
N GLU A 154 3.66 -17.65 -7.08
CA GLU A 154 4.59 -18.54 -6.35
C GLU A 154 5.84 -18.87 -7.16
N LYS A 155 5.67 -19.17 -8.46
CA LYS A 155 6.79 -19.43 -9.37
C LYS A 155 7.71 -18.22 -9.48
N TYR A 156 7.15 -17.03 -9.66
CA TYR A 156 7.94 -15.80 -9.74
C TYR A 156 8.71 -15.52 -8.45
N CYS A 157 8.08 -15.71 -7.28
CA CYS A 157 8.75 -15.61 -5.98
C CYS A 157 9.95 -16.56 -5.90
N LYS A 158 9.76 -17.83 -6.28
CA LYS A 158 10.81 -18.85 -6.25
C LYS A 158 11.99 -18.50 -7.17
N ASP A 159 11.70 -18.11 -8.41
CA ASP A 159 12.71 -17.81 -9.43
C ASP A 159 13.53 -16.56 -9.05
N ASN A 160 12.93 -15.60 -8.34
CA ASN A 160 13.57 -14.35 -7.93
C ASN A 160 14.02 -14.30 -6.46
N LYS A 161 14.06 -15.47 -5.79
CA LYS A 161 14.54 -15.64 -4.41
C LYS A 161 13.78 -14.77 -3.39
N ILE A 162 12.48 -14.63 -3.60
CA ILE A 162 11.55 -13.98 -2.68
C ILE A 162 10.85 -15.08 -1.89
N ILE A 163 11.00 -15.02 -0.57
CA ILE A 163 10.36 -15.96 0.36
C ILE A 163 9.09 -15.28 0.85
N THR A 164 7.95 -15.95 0.73
CA THR A 164 6.69 -15.43 1.23
C THR A 164 6.39 -16.00 2.62
N LEU A 165 5.83 -15.15 3.48
CA LEU A 165 5.28 -15.56 4.77
C LEU A 165 3.89 -14.96 4.91
N PHE A 166 2.89 -15.80 5.15
CA PHE A 166 1.52 -15.36 5.34
C PHE A 166 1.26 -15.10 6.82
N MET A 167 0.63 -13.96 7.13
CA MET A 167 0.13 -13.71 8.47
C MET A 167 -1.02 -14.68 8.82
N PRO A 168 -1.17 -15.07 10.10
CA PRO A 168 -2.31 -15.86 10.53
C PRO A 168 -3.64 -15.18 10.20
N ALA A 169 -4.64 -15.97 9.82
CA ALA A 169 -5.99 -15.47 9.56
C ALA A 169 -6.51 -14.67 10.77
N HIS A 170 -7.22 -13.58 10.48
CA HIS A 170 -7.77 -12.65 11.48
C HIS A 170 -6.75 -11.90 12.35
N ALA A 171 -5.44 -11.97 12.08
CA ALA A 171 -4.44 -11.20 12.80
C ALA A 171 -4.05 -9.88 12.11
N SER A 172 -4.49 -9.64 10.86
CA SER A 172 -4.08 -8.47 10.06
C SER A 172 -4.32 -7.14 10.78
N HIS A 173 -5.50 -6.91 11.32
CA HIS A 173 -5.84 -5.67 12.04
C HIS A 173 -5.00 -5.39 13.30
N LEU A 174 -4.28 -6.41 13.81
CA LEU A 174 -3.38 -6.28 14.96
C LEU A 174 -1.90 -6.24 14.55
N LEU A 175 -1.57 -6.85 13.42
CA LEU A 175 -0.18 -7.12 13.02
C LEU A 175 0.25 -6.38 11.76
N GLN A 176 -0.64 -5.72 11.02
CA GLN A 176 -0.31 -4.94 9.82
C GLN A 176 0.31 -3.59 10.20
N PRO A 177 1.62 -3.42 10.06
CA PRO A 177 2.31 -2.21 10.52
C PRO A 177 1.95 -1.00 9.65
N LEU A 178 1.59 -1.25 8.39
CA LEU A 178 1.07 -0.24 7.47
C LEU A 178 -0.29 0.32 7.92
N ASP A 179 -1.23 -0.52 8.34
CA ASP A 179 -2.54 -0.09 8.84
C ASP A 179 -2.45 0.70 10.16
N VAL A 180 -1.67 0.21 11.13
CA VAL A 180 -1.59 0.80 12.47
C VAL A 180 -0.87 2.16 12.47
N GLY A 181 0.15 2.33 11.62
CA GLY A 181 0.97 3.54 11.60
C GLY A 181 0.84 4.35 10.32
N CYS A 182 1.30 3.78 9.20
CA CYS A 182 1.58 4.56 7.98
C CYS A 182 0.32 5.07 7.29
N PHE A 183 -0.68 4.21 7.10
CA PHE A 183 -1.90 4.55 6.36
C PHE A 183 -2.80 5.52 7.12
N ALA A 184 -2.85 5.46 8.45
CA ALA A 184 -3.58 6.44 9.25
C ALA A 184 -3.01 7.86 9.06
N VAL A 185 -1.68 8.01 9.11
CA VAL A 185 -1.01 9.30 8.93
C VAL A 185 -1.13 9.79 7.47
N LEU A 186 -0.97 8.88 6.50
CA LEU A 186 -1.16 9.16 5.07
C LEU A 186 -2.57 9.70 4.78
N LYS A 187 -3.61 9.00 5.26
CA LYS A 187 -5.01 9.40 5.07
C LYS A 187 -5.30 10.78 5.67
N LYS A 188 -4.74 11.07 6.84
CA LYS A 188 -4.84 12.41 7.46
C LYS A 188 -4.12 13.48 6.64
N ALA A 189 -2.93 13.19 6.11
CA ALA A 189 -2.21 14.13 5.25
C ALA A 189 -2.96 14.40 3.95
N TYR A 190 -3.44 13.35 3.28
CA TYR A 190 -4.26 13.47 2.08
C TYR A 190 -5.55 14.27 2.34
N GLY A 191 -6.22 14.06 3.47
CA GLY A 191 -7.38 14.86 3.86
C GLY A 191 -7.09 16.37 3.91
N ARG A 192 -5.89 16.77 4.37
CA ARG A 192 -5.46 18.18 4.37
C ARG A 192 -5.23 18.73 2.97
N GLU A 193 -4.67 17.93 2.06
CA GLU A 193 -4.53 18.32 0.65
C GLU A 193 -5.91 18.54 0.01
N ILE A 194 -6.87 17.66 0.30
CA ILE A 194 -8.25 17.83 -0.17
C ILE A 194 -8.90 19.09 0.41
N GLU A 195 -8.75 19.36 1.70
CA GLU A 195 -9.25 20.61 2.30
C GLU A 195 -8.66 21.86 1.62
N HIS A 196 -7.39 21.80 1.21
CA HIS A 196 -6.77 22.89 0.46
C HIS A 196 -7.42 23.07 -0.92
N LEU A 197 -7.64 21.99 -1.67
CA LEU A 197 -8.32 22.05 -2.97
C LEU A 197 -9.75 22.61 -2.85
N ILE A 198 -10.50 22.25 -1.81
CA ILE A 198 -11.83 22.81 -1.55
C ILE A 198 -11.76 24.33 -1.33
N ARG A 199 -10.77 24.83 -0.58
CA ARG A 199 -10.57 26.28 -0.39
C ARG A 199 -10.23 26.99 -1.69
N CYS A 200 -9.61 26.28 -2.63
CA CYS A 200 -9.36 26.75 -4.00
C CYS A 200 -10.58 26.56 -4.93
N SER A 201 -11.77 26.33 -4.38
CA SER A 201 -13.03 26.16 -5.12
C SER A 201 -13.12 24.91 -6.01
N ILE A 202 -12.30 23.89 -5.74
CA ILE A 202 -12.44 22.57 -6.37
C ILE A 202 -13.45 21.75 -5.56
N THR A 203 -14.58 21.41 -6.18
CA THR A 203 -15.69 20.68 -5.53
C THR A 203 -15.80 19.22 -5.94
N HIS A 204 -14.96 18.78 -6.88
CA HIS A 204 -14.93 17.42 -7.38
C HIS A 204 -13.47 16.97 -7.54
N ILE A 205 -13.14 15.82 -6.95
CA ILE A 205 -11.82 15.21 -7.08
C ILE A 205 -11.90 14.10 -8.11
N SER A 206 -11.21 14.31 -9.23
CA SER A 206 -10.91 13.29 -10.22
C SER A 206 -9.49 12.76 -10.01
N LYS A 207 -9.04 11.88 -10.91
CA LYS A 207 -7.65 11.40 -10.91
C LYS A 207 -6.64 12.54 -11.12
N THR A 208 -7.01 13.59 -11.85
CA THR A 208 -6.16 14.77 -12.09
C THR A 208 -5.81 15.48 -10.78
N GLU A 209 -6.75 15.62 -9.85
CA GLU A 209 -6.52 16.22 -8.54
C GLU A 209 -5.97 15.19 -7.54
N PHE A 210 -6.39 13.94 -7.65
CA PHE A 210 -5.96 12.86 -6.75
C PHE A 210 -4.45 12.66 -6.77
N PHE A 211 -3.84 12.50 -7.95
CA PHE A 211 -2.44 12.11 -8.04
C PHE A 211 -1.48 13.14 -7.42
N PRO A 212 -1.57 14.46 -7.70
CA PRO A 212 -0.75 15.46 -7.03
C PRO A 212 -0.96 15.50 -5.51
N ALA A 213 -2.22 15.46 -5.05
CA ALA A 213 -2.56 15.49 -3.63
C ALA A 213 -2.03 14.26 -2.89
N PHE A 214 -2.20 13.08 -3.49
CA PHE A 214 -1.67 11.83 -2.95
C PHE A 214 -0.14 11.83 -2.93
N TYR A 215 0.51 12.33 -3.99
CA TYR A 215 1.97 12.44 -4.05
C TYR A 215 2.52 13.34 -2.93
N ALA A 216 1.92 14.52 -2.73
CA ALA A 216 2.29 15.43 -1.66
C ALA A 216 2.13 14.78 -0.27
N ALA A 217 0.98 14.14 -0.03
CA ALA A 217 0.71 13.41 1.20
C ALA A 217 1.73 12.28 1.44
N PHE A 218 1.97 11.44 0.42
CA PHE A 218 2.91 10.33 0.52
C PHE A 218 4.32 10.79 0.85
N LYS A 219 4.83 11.84 0.18
CA LYS A 219 6.14 12.43 0.45
C LYS A 219 6.26 12.97 1.87
N ALA A 220 5.18 13.53 2.42
CA ALA A 220 5.16 14.05 3.77
C ALA A 220 5.09 12.95 4.85
N THR A 221 4.55 11.77 4.53
CA THR A 221 4.22 10.76 5.55
C THR A 221 5.04 9.47 5.49
N PHE A 222 5.50 9.02 4.33
CA PHE A 222 6.37 7.84 4.21
C PHE A 222 7.83 8.21 4.47
N THR A 223 8.09 8.63 5.69
CA THR A 223 9.43 8.92 6.22
C THR A 223 9.92 7.76 7.06
N GLU A 224 11.24 7.61 7.20
CA GLU A 224 11.86 6.57 8.02
C GLU A 224 11.29 6.55 9.45
N SER A 225 11.09 7.73 10.05
CA SER A 225 10.53 7.85 11.41
C SER A 225 9.11 7.30 11.51
N ASN A 226 8.25 7.59 10.54
CA ASN A 226 6.86 7.10 10.57
C ASN A 226 6.79 5.60 10.30
N ILE A 227 7.64 5.08 9.40
CA ILE A 227 7.69 3.66 9.07
C ILE A 227 8.19 2.85 10.27
N ARG A 228 9.30 3.27 10.89
CA ARG A 228 9.82 2.62 12.11
C ARG A 228 8.86 2.73 13.29
N GLY A 229 8.11 3.83 13.39
CA GLY A 229 7.05 3.99 14.40
C GLY A 229 5.89 2.99 14.26
N GLY A 230 5.68 2.41 13.07
CA GLY A 230 4.67 1.38 12.81
C GLY A 230 5.03 -0.02 13.33
N GLY A 231 6.31 -0.27 13.63
CA GLY A 231 6.77 -1.50 14.28
C GLY A 231 6.79 -2.73 13.37
N LEU A 232 7.59 -2.69 12.29
CA LEU A 232 7.96 -3.90 11.54
C LEU A 232 9.02 -4.72 12.28
#